data_AF-A0A9P7F2M6-F1
#
_entry.id   AF-A0A9P7F2M6-F1
#
_cell.length_a   1.000
_cell.length_b   1.000
_cell.length_c   1.000
_cell.angle_alpha   90.00
_cell.angle_beta   90.00
_cell.angle_gamma   90.00
#
_symmetry.space_group_name_H-M   'P 1'
#
loop_
_entity.id
_entity.type
_entity.pdbx_description
1 polymer ?
#
loop_
_entity_poly.entity_id
_entity_poly.type
_entity_poly.pdbx_seq_one_letter_code
_entity_poly.pdbx_strand_id
1 'polypeptide(L)'
;MSSGLERRRSESANSRRTLTPPPVDDTPLAAFFAQFAAFSFNESQSSNKNFDRLVKVLKCDVEDTQRRIVVREGFKDALVQEFNTHFGTDGNDISNWQNLCRVLRIDPVPDSIEACRQRVWDTHVNLVDLVDSARTGKPVKLFASLGELTAYTLQQKPKKFFPKENAYQGGLLKELLREIINPYFGKRRNGSAKRKERKRKQKAARAAAVLDF
;
A
#
# COMPACT_ATOMS: atom_id res chain seq x y z
N MET A 1 -42.62 -2.59 -53.74
CA MET A 1 -42.45 -3.93 -53.12
C MET A 1 -41.41 -3.78 -52.02
N SER A 2 -41.88 -3.62 -50.77
CA SER A 2 -41.83 -4.67 -49.73
C SER A 2 -40.40 -5.10 -49.42
N SER A 3 -39.82 -4.68 -48.28
CA SER A 3 -40.01 -5.27 -46.95
C SER A 3 -38.93 -6.33 -46.67
N GLY A 4 -38.26 -6.23 -45.52
CA GLY A 4 -37.36 -7.30 -45.06
C GLY A 4 -36.42 -6.89 -43.93
N LEU A 5 -36.96 -6.83 -42.72
CA LEU A 5 -36.27 -6.67 -41.44
C LEU A 5 -35.55 -7.99 -41.04
N GLU A 6 -34.51 -7.89 -40.18
CA GLU A 6 -34.07 -8.82 -39.09
C GLU A 6 -32.54 -9.02 -39.06
N ARG A 7 -31.78 -8.52 -38.06
CA ARG A 7 -31.66 -8.81 -36.61
C ARG A 7 -30.69 -9.96 -36.25
N ARG A 8 -29.83 -9.63 -35.26
CA ARG A 8 -29.18 -10.46 -34.19
C ARG A 8 -27.83 -11.13 -34.53
N ARG A 9 -26.76 -10.71 -33.83
CA ARG A 9 -26.05 -11.35 -32.66
C ARG A 9 -25.16 -12.52 -33.13
N SER A 10 -23.99 -12.86 -32.60
CA SER A 10 -23.08 -12.42 -31.52
C SER A 10 -21.95 -13.46 -31.50
N GLU A 11 -20.68 -13.12 -31.22
CA GLU A 11 -19.60 -13.93 -30.59
C GLU A 11 -18.23 -13.29 -30.91
N SER A 12 -17.52 -12.64 -29.98
CA SER A 12 -16.77 -13.17 -28.83
C SER A 12 -15.61 -14.09 -29.22
N ALA A 13 -14.39 -13.53 -29.30
CA ALA A 13 -13.15 -14.28 -29.11
C ALA A 13 -12.10 -13.40 -28.42
N ASN A 14 -12.01 -13.65 -27.12
CA ASN A 14 -11.11 -13.15 -26.12
C ASN A 14 -9.63 -13.44 -26.48
N SER A 15 -8.91 -12.46 -27.01
CA SER A 15 -7.43 -12.53 -27.10
C SER A 15 -6.82 -12.03 -25.80
N ARG A 16 -6.34 -13.00 -25.02
CA ARG A 16 -5.47 -12.84 -23.85
C ARG A 16 -4.38 -11.79 -24.13
N ARG A 17 -4.53 -10.61 -23.54
CA ARG A 17 -3.42 -9.66 -23.40
C ARG A 17 -2.47 -10.23 -22.36
N THR A 18 -1.41 -10.88 -22.82
CA THR A 18 -0.19 -11.04 -22.04
C THR A 18 0.33 -9.64 -21.70
N LEU A 19 0.11 -9.22 -20.45
CA LEU A 19 0.71 -8.01 -19.90
C LEU A 19 2.22 -8.27 -19.78
N THR A 20 2.98 -7.80 -20.76
CA THR A 20 4.41 -7.58 -20.56
C THR A 20 4.57 -6.61 -19.39
N PRO A 21 5.44 -6.89 -18.40
CA PRO A 21 5.73 -5.92 -17.35
C PRO A 21 6.24 -4.62 -17.98
N PRO A 22 5.90 -3.44 -17.41
CA PRO A 22 6.34 -2.16 -17.94
C PRO A 22 7.87 -2.11 -18.06
N PRO A 23 8.43 -1.36 -19.05
CA PRO A 23 9.86 -1.14 -19.16
C PRO A 23 10.42 -0.64 -17.82
N VAL A 24 11.55 -1.19 -17.39
CA VAL A 24 12.03 -0.98 -16.00
C VAL A 24 12.47 0.47 -15.74
N ASP A 25 12.71 1.24 -16.80
CA ASP A 25 13.03 2.66 -16.73
C ASP A 25 11.81 3.57 -16.43
N ASP A 26 10.58 3.02 -16.47
CA ASP A 26 9.34 3.80 -16.29
C ASP A 26 8.79 3.79 -14.85
N THR A 27 9.47 3.16 -13.89
CA THR A 27 8.98 3.14 -12.50
C THR A 27 9.45 4.37 -11.70
N PRO A 28 8.64 4.91 -10.76
CA PRO A 28 9.03 6.07 -9.95
C PRO A 28 10.37 5.91 -9.20
N LEU A 29 10.67 4.71 -8.69
CA LEU A 29 11.97 4.44 -8.06
C LEU A 29 13.12 4.44 -9.07
N ALA A 30 12.96 3.81 -10.22
CA ALA A 30 13.98 3.80 -11.26
C ALA A 30 14.28 5.24 -11.73
N ALA A 31 13.23 6.01 -12.00
CA ALA A 31 13.32 7.42 -12.38
C ALA A 31 14.03 8.28 -11.32
N PHE A 32 13.76 8.04 -10.03
CA PHE A 32 14.48 8.72 -8.94
C PHE A 32 15.98 8.41 -8.96
N PHE A 33 16.35 7.13 -9.05
CA PHE A 33 17.77 6.74 -9.05
C PHE A 33 18.51 7.19 -10.31
N ALA A 34 17.82 7.30 -11.45
CA ALA A 34 18.38 7.78 -12.72
C ALA A 34 18.82 9.26 -12.68
N GLN A 35 18.35 10.05 -11.71
CA GLN A 35 18.76 11.45 -11.52
C GLN A 35 20.23 11.58 -11.11
N PHE A 36 20.88 10.49 -10.69
CA PHE A 36 22.24 10.49 -10.18
C PHE A 36 23.18 9.76 -11.15
N ALA A 37 23.82 10.52 -12.07
CA ALA A 37 24.64 9.97 -13.15
C ALA A 37 25.77 9.01 -12.70
N ALA A 38 26.28 9.16 -11.48
CA ALA A 38 27.32 8.29 -10.90
C ALA A 38 26.76 7.05 -10.17
N PHE A 39 25.45 6.79 -10.25
CA PHE A 39 24.78 5.71 -9.55
C PHE A 39 24.03 4.79 -10.52
N SER A 40 24.02 3.49 -10.21
CA SER A 40 23.27 2.48 -10.98
C SER A 40 22.30 1.74 -10.05
N PHE A 41 21.00 1.87 -10.36
CA PHE A 41 19.94 1.16 -9.67
C PHE A 41 20.08 -0.35 -9.88
N ASN A 42 20.03 -1.12 -8.79
CA ASN A 42 20.06 -2.58 -8.85
C ASN A 42 18.69 -3.13 -8.44
N GLU A 43 17.90 -3.52 -9.43
CA GLU A 43 16.54 -4.03 -9.27
C GLU A 43 16.47 -5.31 -8.43
N SER A 44 17.53 -6.12 -8.41
CA SER A 44 17.54 -7.36 -7.61
C SER A 44 17.62 -7.08 -6.11
N GLN A 45 18.04 -5.87 -5.72
CA GLN A 45 18.14 -5.43 -4.33
C GLN A 45 16.90 -4.65 -3.90
N SER A 46 16.65 -4.62 -2.59
CA SER A 46 15.61 -3.79 -2.00
C SER A 46 15.86 -2.31 -2.24
N SER A 47 14.80 -1.53 -2.35
CA SER A 47 14.82 -0.07 -2.54
C SER A 47 15.73 0.62 -1.51
N ASN A 48 15.64 0.23 -0.23
CA ASN A 48 16.47 0.81 0.83
C ASN A 48 17.97 0.49 0.70
N LYS A 49 18.34 -0.67 0.15
CA LYS A 49 19.76 -0.99 -0.11
C LYS A 49 20.31 -0.16 -1.27
N ASN A 50 19.51 0.07 -2.30
CA ASN A 50 19.88 1.00 -3.37
C ASN A 50 20.06 2.41 -2.83
N PHE A 51 19.16 2.88 -1.97
CA PHE A 51 19.29 4.18 -1.33
C PHE A 51 20.54 4.29 -0.44
N ASP A 52 20.85 3.28 0.37
CA ASP A 52 22.08 3.27 1.18
C ASP A 52 23.36 3.34 0.32
N ARG A 53 23.38 2.62 -0.81
CA ARG A 53 24.48 2.71 -1.79
C ARG A 53 24.57 4.11 -2.41
N LEU A 54 23.43 4.71 -2.77
CA LEU A 54 23.38 6.06 -3.33
C LEU A 54 23.98 7.07 -2.34
N VAL A 55 23.56 7.04 -1.08
CA VAL A 55 24.08 7.95 -0.04
C VAL A 55 25.60 7.83 0.10
N LYS A 56 26.16 6.61 -0.02
CA LYS A 56 27.61 6.38 -0.02
C LYS A 56 28.31 6.96 -1.25
N VAL A 57 27.72 6.81 -2.44
CA VAL A 57 28.26 7.35 -3.70
C VAL A 57 28.29 8.87 -3.68
N LEU A 58 27.22 9.50 -3.19
CA LEU A 58 27.13 10.95 -3.10
C LEU A 58 28.12 11.55 -2.10
N LYS A 59 28.76 10.70 -1.26
CA LYS A 59 29.65 11.10 -0.16
C LYS A 59 29.05 12.26 0.64
N CYS A 60 27.72 12.27 0.80
CA CYS A 60 27.06 13.37 1.47
C CYS A 60 27.71 13.50 2.84
N ASP A 61 28.43 14.58 3.11
CA ASP A 61 29.08 14.81 4.40
C ASP A 61 28.03 15.28 5.42
N VAL A 62 28.34 15.20 6.71
CA VAL A 62 27.48 15.71 7.80
C VAL A 62 27.15 17.18 7.59
N GLU A 63 28.10 17.94 7.04
CA GLU A 63 27.93 19.37 6.75
C GLU A 63 26.97 19.64 5.58
N ASP A 64 26.82 18.72 4.62
CA ASP A 64 25.84 18.86 3.52
C ASP A 64 24.47 18.30 3.91
N THR A 65 23.96 18.81 5.03
CA THR A 65 22.68 18.40 5.62
C THR A 65 21.51 18.67 4.66
N GLN A 66 21.55 19.77 3.90
CA GLN A 66 20.47 20.12 2.98
C GLN A 66 20.35 19.13 1.83
N ARG A 67 21.47 18.76 1.18
CA ARG A 67 21.44 17.76 0.09
C ARG A 67 20.98 16.40 0.60
N ARG A 68 21.39 15.99 1.81
CA ARG A 68 20.93 14.76 2.45
C ARG A 68 19.41 14.74 2.64
N ILE A 69 18.84 15.86 3.10
CA ILE A 69 17.39 16.00 3.28
C ILE A 69 16.69 15.87 1.94
N VAL A 70 17.10 16.64 0.93
CA VAL A 70 16.46 16.63 -0.41
C VAL A 70 16.51 15.24 -1.04
N VAL A 71 17.67 14.57 -1.04
CA VAL A 71 17.82 13.21 -1.60
C VAL A 71 16.94 12.21 -0.85
N ARG A 72 16.82 12.35 0.48
CA ARG A 72 15.99 11.47 1.30
C ARG A 72 14.49 11.69 1.09
N GLU A 73 14.05 12.93 0.96
CA GLU A 73 12.64 13.23 0.64
C GLU A 73 12.29 12.76 -0.78
N GLY A 74 13.16 12.98 -1.77
CA GLY A 74 12.95 12.45 -3.12
C GLY A 74 12.82 10.92 -3.16
N PHE A 75 13.62 10.20 -2.36
CA PHE A 75 13.48 8.74 -2.24
C PHE A 75 12.16 8.32 -1.59
N LYS A 76 11.72 9.04 -0.55
CA LYS A 76 10.41 8.79 0.09
C LYS A 76 9.26 9.03 -0.88
N ASP A 77 9.31 10.11 -1.66
CA ASP A 77 8.31 10.41 -2.68
C ASP A 77 8.25 9.32 -3.74
N ALA A 78 9.42 8.86 -4.21
CA ALA A 78 9.51 7.76 -5.16
C ALA A 78 8.90 6.46 -4.60
N LEU A 79 9.12 6.13 -3.32
CA LEU A 79 8.48 4.97 -2.67
C LEU A 79 6.96 5.07 -2.64
N VAL A 80 6.41 6.25 -2.35
CA VAL A 80 4.95 6.48 -2.33
C VAL A 80 4.37 6.37 -3.74
N GLN A 81 5.02 7.00 -4.71
CA GLN A 81 4.58 6.95 -6.10
C GLN A 81 4.65 5.52 -6.65
N GLU A 82 5.71 4.77 -6.34
CA GLU A 82 5.85 3.37 -6.73
C GLU A 82 4.72 2.52 -6.12
N PHE A 83 4.40 2.71 -4.83
CA PHE A 83 3.24 2.07 -4.21
C PHE A 83 1.95 2.37 -4.99
N ASN A 84 1.71 3.65 -5.31
CA ASN A 84 0.51 4.09 -6.02
C ASN A 84 0.42 3.50 -7.44
N THR A 85 1.55 3.34 -8.13
CA THR A 85 1.61 2.68 -9.44
C THR A 85 1.19 1.21 -9.36
N HIS A 86 1.59 0.49 -8.31
CA HIS A 86 1.28 -0.95 -8.16
C HIS A 86 -0.11 -1.23 -7.62
N PHE A 87 -0.61 -0.39 -6.70
CA PHE A 87 -1.83 -0.66 -5.94
C PHE A 87 -2.97 0.32 -6.19
N GLY A 88 -2.72 1.41 -6.92
CA GLY A 88 -3.69 2.47 -7.16
C GLY A 88 -3.85 3.43 -5.98
N THR A 89 -4.46 4.58 -6.26
CA THR A 89 -4.71 5.66 -5.29
C THR A 89 -6.16 5.70 -4.82
N ASP A 90 -7.10 5.14 -5.60
CA ASP A 90 -8.52 5.19 -5.26
C ASP A 90 -8.90 4.13 -4.22
N GLY A 91 -9.20 4.61 -3.01
CA GLY A 91 -9.69 3.81 -1.90
C GLY A 91 -11.11 3.26 -2.08
N ASN A 92 -11.83 3.67 -3.11
CA ASN A 92 -13.17 3.21 -3.46
C ASN A 92 -13.18 2.23 -4.65
N ASP A 93 -12.02 1.92 -5.22
CA ASP A 93 -11.90 0.92 -6.27
C ASP A 93 -11.66 -0.47 -5.67
N ILE A 94 -12.63 -1.37 -5.83
CA ILE A 94 -12.53 -2.75 -5.35
C ILE A 94 -11.38 -3.52 -6.00
N SER A 95 -11.03 -3.22 -7.25
CA SER A 95 -9.95 -3.89 -7.97
C SER A 95 -8.61 -3.65 -7.31
N ASN A 96 -8.37 -2.41 -6.86
CA ASN A 96 -7.18 -2.02 -6.08
C ASN A 96 -7.11 -2.82 -4.76
N TRP A 97 -8.22 -2.90 -4.04
CA TRP A 97 -8.32 -3.66 -2.79
C TRP A 97 -8.07 -5.16 -2.98
N GLN A 98 -8.69 -5.76 -3.99
CA GLN A 98 -8.51 -7.17 -4.30
C GLN A 98 -7.08 -7.48 -4.77
N ASN A 99 -6.46 -6.58 -5.55
CA ASN A 99 -5.06 -6.70 -5.93
C ASN A 99 -4.16 -6.72 -4.68
N LEU A 100 -4.38 -5.76 -3.77
CA LEU A 100 -3.65 -5.71 -2.50
C LEU A 100 -3.87 -6.99 -1.67
N CYS A 101 -5.10 -7.51 -1.60
CA CYS A 101 -5.38 -8.78 -0.92
C CYS A 101 -4.58 -9.96 -1.52
N ARG A 102 -4.47 -10.04 -2.85
CA ARG A 102 -3.69 -11.10 -3.53
C ARG A 102 -2.20 -11.01 -3.17
N VAL A 103 -1.61 -9.82 -3.23
CA VAL A 103 -0.19 -9.61 -2.87
C VAL A 103 0.06 -9.94 -1.39
N LEU A 104 -0.90 -9.62 -0.52
CA LEU A 104 -0.87 -9.98 0.90
C LEU A 104 -1.30 -11.43 1.19
N ARG A 105 -1.51 -12.26 0.16
CA ARG A 105 -1.87 -13.68 0.28
C ARG A 105 -3.13 -13.93 1.11
N ILE A 106 -4.09 -13.01 1.03
CA ILE A 106 -5.40 -13.17 1.64
C ILE A 106 -6.24 -14.07 0.73
N ASP A 107 -6.65 -15.22 1.26
CA ASP A 107 -7.49 -16.21 0.58
C ASP A 107 -8.67 -16.63 1.49
N PRO A 108 -9.91 -16.70 0.97
CA PRO A 108 -10.34 -16.19 -0.33
C PRO A 108 -10.24 -14.66 -0.41
N VAL A 109 -10.02 -14.14 -1.61
CA VAL A 109 -10.06 -12.70 -1.88
C VAL A 109 -11.50 -12.20 -1.68
N PRO A 110 -11.75 -11.20 -0.81
CA PRO A 110 -13.12 -10.74 -0.57
C PRO A 110 -13.75 -9.98 -1.75
N ASP A 111 -15.08 -10.04 -1.84
CA ASP A 111 -15.87 -9.40 -2.90
C ASP A 111 -16.43 -8.02 -2.51
N SER A 112 -16.00 -7.45 -1.38
CA SER A 112 -16.34 -6.10 -0.98
C SER A 112 -15.15 -5.33 -0.43
N ILE A 113 -15.18 -4.01 -0.57
CA ILE A 113 -14.15 -3.09 -0.09
C ILE A 113 -14.02 -3.19 1.43
N GLU A 114 -15.15 -3.25 2.15
CA GLU A 114 -15.17 -3.34 3.61
C GLU A 114 -14.51 -4.64 4.10
N ALA A 115 -14.76 -5.75 3.42
CA ALA A 115 -14.15 -7.03 3.77
C ALA A 115 -12.66 -7.06 3.44
N CYS A 116 -12.26 -6.51 2.29
CA CYS A 116 -10.84 -6.34 1.95
C CYS A 116 -10.11 -5.50 3.00
N ARG A 117 -10.66 -4.34 3.37
CA ARG A 117 -10.10 -3.44 4.40
C ARG A 117 -9.87 -4.17 5.72
N GLN A 118 -10.85 -4.92 6.20
CA GLN A 118 -10.73 -5.68 7.45
C GLN A 118 -9.58 -6.69 7.39
N ARG A 119 -9.54 -7.50 6.32
CA ARG A 119 -8.48 -8.50 6.15
C ARG A 119 -7.10 -7.86 6.04
N VAL A 120 -6.98 -6.77 5.30
CA VAL A 120 -5.74 -6.01 5.15
C VAL A 120 -5.29 -5.43 6.49
N TRP A 121 -6.20 -4.92 7.32
CA TRP A 121 -5.86 -4.41 8.65
C TRP A 121 -5.31 -5.48 9.59
N ASP A 122 -5.78 -6.72 9.46
CA ASP A 122 -5.31 -7.85 10.26
C ASP A 122 -3.92 -8.35 9.83
N THR A 123 -3.43 -7.93 8.66
CA THR A 123 -2.06 -8.22 8.23
C THR A 123 -1.05 -7.22 8.80
N HIS A 124 0.16 -7.72 9.05
CA HIS A 124 1.31 -6.92 9.42
C HIS A 124 2.39 -7.12 8.36
N VAL A 125 2.75 -6.04 7.67
CA VAL A 125 3.69 -6.05 6.56
C VAL A 125 4.53 -4.78 6.58
N ASN A 126 5.79 -4.88 6.16
CA ASN A 126 6.61 -3.69 5.95
C ASN A 126 6.32 -3.12 4.56
N LEU A 127 5.96 -1.84 4.46
CA LEU A 127 5.51 -1.27 3.20
C LEU A 127 6.62 -1.08 2.17
N VAL A 128 7.88 -0.94 2.60
CA VAL A 128 9.03 -0.98 1.67
C VAL A 128 9.12 -2.38 1.05
N ASP A 129 8.97 -3.43 1.86
CA ASP A 129 8.99 -4.81 1.35
C ASP A 129 7.79 -5.11 0.45
N LEU A 130 6.63 -4.50 0.73
CA LEU A 130 5.45 -4.63 -0.11
C LEU A 130 5.68 -4.01 -1.50
N VAL A 131 6.28 -2.82 -1.56
CA VAL A 131 6.69 -2.19 -2.82
C VAL A 131 7.73 -3.02 -3.55
N ASP A 132 8.78 -3.46 -2.86
CA ASP A 132 9.82 -4.32 -3.45
C ASP A 132 9.25 -5.67 -3.94
N SER A 133 8.26 -6.22 -3.23
CA SER A 133 7.56 -7.45 -3.61
C SER A 133 6.75 -7.25 -4.89
N ALA A 134 5.97 -6.17 -5.00
CA ALA A 134 5.21 -5.86 -6.21
C ALA A 134 6.14 -5.67 -7.42
N ARG A 135 7.25 -4.96 -7.23
CA ARG A 135 8.25 -4.73 -8.28
C ARG A 135 8.99 -5.99 -8.72
N THR A 136 9.35 -6.88 -7.78
CA THR A 136 10.18 -8.06 -8.09
C THR A 136 9.38 -9.34 -8.33
N GLY A 137 8.08 -9.33 -8.07
CA GLY A 137 7.22 -10.53 -8.05
C GLY A 137 7.54 -11.51 -6.91
N LYS A 138 8.53 -11.21 -6.05
CA LYS A 138 8.88 -12.07 -4.92
C LYS A 138 7.82 -11.95 -3.83
N PRO A 139 7.50 -13.03 -3.11
CA PRO A 139 6.61 -12.97 -1.97
C PRO A 139 7.00 -11.93 -0.91
N VAL A 140 6.02 -11.14 -0.46
CA VAL A 140 6.20 -10.24 0.69
C VAL A 140 6.22 -11.03 2.00
N LYS A 141 7.06 -10.59 2.94
CA LYS A 141 7.08 -11.14 4.30
C LYS A 141 5.92 -10.57 5.12
N LEU A 142 5.08 -11.47 5.63
CA LEU A 142 4.03 -11.14 6.60
C LEU A 142 4.52 -11.45 8.01
N PHE A 143 4.10 -10.66 8.98
CA PHE A 143 4.44 -10.80 10.40
C PHE A 143 3.20 -11.21 11.19
N ALA A 144 3.40 -11.99 12.25
CA ALA A 144 2.28 -12.45 13.08
C ALA A 144 1.74 -11.33 13.98
N SER A 145 2.54 -10.29 14.24
CA SER A 145 2.16 -9.18 15.10
C SER A 145 2.83 -7.85 14.72
N LEU A 146 2.26 -6.76 15.23
CA LEU A 146 2.87 -5.42 15.16
C LEU A 146 4.24 -5.38 15.84
N GLY A 147 4.44 -6.14 16.92
CA GLY A 147 5.71 -6.24 17.62
C GLY A 147 6.81 -6.82 16.73
N GLU A 148 6.50 -7.91 16.02
CA GLU A 148 7.43 -8.52 15.05
C GLU A 148 7.73 -7.60 13.87
N LEU A 149 6.71 -6.96 13.30
CA LEU A 149 6.89 -5.97 12.24
C LEU A 149 7.78 -4.81 12.71
N THR A 150 7.59 -4.34 13.93
CA THR A 150 8.39 -3.25 14.53
C THR A 150 9.83 -3.69 14.72
N ALA A 151 10.05 -4.84 15.36
CA ALA A 151 11.39 -5.40 15.55
C ALA A 151 12.11 -5.58 14.22
N TYR A 152 11.45 -6.18 13.23
CA TYR A 152 12.00 -6.33 11.89
C TYR A 152 12.41 -4.99 11.29
N THR A 153 11.50 -4.01 11.29
CA THR A 153 11.72 -2.69 10.69
C THR A 153 12.90 -1.95 11.33
N LEU A 154 13.06 -2.06 12.65
CA LEU A 154 14.12 -1.40 13.42
C LEU A 154 15.47 -2.12 13.35
N GLN A 155 15.48 -3.44 13.20
CA GLN A 155 16.69 -4.26 13.14
C GLN A 155 17.34 -4.28 11.75
N GLN A 156 16.61 -3.91 10.69
CA GLN A 156 17.21 -3.79 9.36
C GLN A 156 18.32 -2.74 9.32
N LYS A 157 19.36 -3.02 8.53
CA LYS A 157 20.45 -2.09 8.22
C LYS A 157 20.55 -1.90 6.70
N PRO A 158 20.10 -0.75 6.15
CA PRO A 158 19.45 0.38 6.83
C PRO A 158 18.03 0.05 7.31
N LYS A 159 17.51 0.83 8.27
CA LYS A 159 16.13 0.70 8.78
C LYS A 159 15.12 0.92 7.65
N LYS A 160 14.01 0.18 7.65
CA LYS A 160 12.99 0.20 6.58
C LYS A 160 11.74 1.00 6.96
N PHE A 161 11.90 2.30 7.19
CA PHE A 161 10.76 3.18 7.43
C PHE A 161 10.10 3.56 6.12
N PHE A 162 8.78 3.40 6.07
CA PHE A 162 7.97 3.96 5.00
C PHE A 162 7.49 5.37 5.39
N PRO A 163 7.57 6.36 4.49
CA PRO A 163 7.15 7.74 4.78
C PRO A 163 5.67 7.81 5.18
N LYS A 164 5.37 8.54 6.26
CA LYS A 164 4.00 8.76 6.73
C LYS A 164 3.43 10.07 6.16
N GLU A 165 4.26 11.09 6.09
CA GLU A 165 3.87 12.48 5.79
C GLU A 165 3.37 12.66 4.36
N ASN A 166 3.83 11.81 3.43
CA ASN A 166 3.43 11.88 2.01
C ASN A 166 2.23 10.98 1.68
N ALA A 167 1.79 10.16 2.64
CA ALA A 167 0.66 9.23 2.49
C ALA A 167 -0.71 9.87 2.84
N TYR A 168 -0.74 11.16 3.19
CA TYR A 168 -1.96 11.86 3.60
C TYR A 168 -2.89 12.24 2.42
N GLN A 169 -2.54 11.91 1.18
CA GLN A 169 -3.39 12.13 0.01
C GLN A 169 -4.59 11.16 -0.11
N GLY A 170 -4.76 10.24 0.85
CA GLY A 170 -5.89 9.30 0.90
C GLY A 170 -5.61 7.97 0.21
N GLY A 171 -6.61 7.10 0.14
CA GLY A 171 -6.51 5.82 -0.56
C GLY A 171 -6.00 4.64 0.27
N LEU A 172 -5.50 3.61 -0.43
CA LEU A 172 -5.08 2.32 0.14
C LEU A 172 -3.88 2.47 1.10
N LEU A 173 -2.95 3.36 0.75
CA LEU A 173 -1.71 3.52 1.50
C LEU A 173 -1.96 3.93 2.96
N LYS A 174 -2.89 4.88 3.17
CA LYS A 174 -3.28 5.36 4.51
C LYS A 174 -3.79 4.22 5.40
N GLU A 175 -4.49 3.25 4.82
CA GLU A 175 -5.09 2.13 5.53
C GLU A 175 -4.05 1.07 5.96
N LEU A 176 -2.92 1.03 5.27
CA LEU A 176 -1.80 0.12 5.54
C LEU A 176 -0.79 0.67 6.54
N LEU A 177 -0.74 1.99 6.76
CA LEU A 177 0.20 2.57 7.71
C LEU A 177 0.03 2.02 9.13
N ARG A 178 1.17 1.77 9.78
CA ARG A 178 1.26 1.34 11.17
C ARG A 178 2.19 2.28 11.95
N GLU A 179 1.91 2.44 13.23
CA GLU A 179 2.80 3.14 14.15
C GLU A 179 3.94 2.20 14.56
N ILE A 180 5.13 2.43 14.01
CA ILE A 180 6.34 1.63 14.28
C ILE A 180 7.17 2.24 15.43
N ILE A 181 7.20 3.57 15.56
CA ILE A 181 7.92 4.25 16.63
C ILE A 181 6.95 4.41 17.81
N ASN A 182 7.28 3.78 18.94
CA ASN A 182 6.44 3.69 20.15
C ASN A 182 5.04 3.08 19.88
N PRO A 183 4.97 1.80 19.47
CA PRO A 183 3.70 1.17 19.11
C PRO A 183 2.77 1.12 20.33
N TYR A 184 1.58 1.71 20.20
CA TYR A 184 0.52 1.52 21.19
C TYR A 184 0.07 0.05 21.18
N PHE A 185 0.41 -0.69 22.23
CA PHE A 185 0.05 -2.12 22.39
C PHE A 185 -1.43 -2.37 22.72
N GLY A 186 -2.26 -1.33 22.80
CA GLY A 186 -3.69 -1.52 22.90
C GLY A 186 -4.23 -2.11 21.61
N LYS A 187 -5.00 -3.20 21.71
CA LYS A 187 -5.82 -3.71 20.60
C LYS A 187 -6.50 -2.49 19.96
N ARG A 188 -6.33 -2.25 18.66
CA ARG A 188 -7.20 -1.35 17.90
C ARG A 188 -8.62 -1.89 18.06
N ARG A 189 -9.30 -1.51 19.15
CA ARG A 189 -10.68 -1.89 19.40
C ARG A 189 -11.43 -1.23 18.26
N ASN A 190 -12.09 -2.05 17.44
CA ASN A 190 -13.17 -1.66 16.54
C ASN A 190 -14.03 -0.57 17.18
N GLY A 191 -13.62 0.70 17.03
CA GLY A 191 -14.33 1.85 17.56
C GLY A 191 -15.72 1.90 16.92
N SER A 192 -15.82 1.38 15.70
CA SER A 192 -17.04 1.12 14.96
C SER A 192 -18.01 0.16 15.67
N ALA A 193 -17.54 -0.94 16.25
CA ALA A 193 -18.38 -1.92 16.96
C ALA A 193 -18.91 -1.35 18.28
N LYS A 194 -18.03 -0.76 19.11
CA LYS A 194 -18.44 -0.06 20.34
C LYS A 194 -19.36 1.13 20.07
N ARG A 195 -19.13 1.88 18.98
CA ARG A 195 -19.98 3.01 18.58
C ARG A 195 -21.34 2.54 18.05
N LYS A 196 -21.38 1.44 17.27
CA LYS A 196 -22.64 0.79 16.85
C LYS A 196 -23.44 0.31 18.05
N GLU A 197 -22.79 -0.31 19.03
CA GLU A 197 -23.47 -0.79 20.24
C GLU A 197 -23.99 0.37 21.10
N ARG A 198 -23.20 1.44 21.30
CA ARG A 198 -23.66 2.66 21.98
C ARG A 198 -24.85 3.31 21.27
N LYS A 199 -24.83 3.38 19.93
CA LYS A 199 -25.98 3.88 19.14
C LYS A 199 -27.21 3.00 19.29
N ARG A 200 -27.07 1.66 19.31
CA ARG A 200 -28.19 0.73 19.59
C ARG A 200 -28.78 0.96 20.97
N LYS A 201 -27.93 1.08 22.01
CA LYS A 201 -28.37 1.32 23.39
C LYS A 201 -29.07 2.67 23.55
N GLN A 202 -28.56 3.74 22.94
CA GLN A 202 -29.23 5.06 22.95
C GLN A 202 -30.57 5.05 22.20
N LYS A 203 -30.68 4.34 21.07
CA LYS A 203 -31.94 4.21 20.34
C LYS A 203 -32.98 3.43 21.13
N ALA A 204 -32.57 2.36 21.81
CA ALA A 204 -33.44 1.58 22.69
C ALA A 204 -33.91 2.39 23.90
N ALA A 205 -33.02 3.13 24.56
CA ALA A 205 -33.38 3.99 25.70
C ALA A 205 -34.36 5.11 25.30
N ARG A 206 -34.17 5.71 24.12
CA ARG A 206 -35.11 6.71 23.58
C ARG A 206 -36.47 6.12 23.23
N ALA A 207 -36.52 4.90 22.71
CA ALA A 207 -37.79 4.23 22.40
C ALA A 207 -38.57 3.86 23.67
N ALA A 208 -37.88 3.41 24.72
CA ALA A 208 -38.49 3.11 26.01
C ALA A 208 -39.10 4.37 26.66
N ALA A 209 -38.39 5.50 26.60
CA ALA A 209 -38.87 6.77 27.17
C ALA A 209 -40.08 7.39 26.43
N VAL A 210 -40.43 6.91 25.24
CA VAL A 210 -41.58 7.38 24.44
C VAL A 210 -42.83 6.54 24.70
N LEU A 211 -42.70 5.37 25.34
CA LEU A 211 -43.80 4.46 25.68
C LEU A 211 -44.33 4.65 27.12
N ASP A 212 -43.70 5.53 27.90
CA ASP A 212 -44.10 5.88 29.28
C ASP A 212 -44.96 7.16 29.36
N PHE A 213 -45.66 7.51 28.27
CA PHE A 213 -46.67 8.59 28.20
C PHE A 213 -47.99 8.09 27.62
#